data_AF-A0A7C7XE05-F1
#
_entry.id   AF-A0A7C7XE05-F1
#
_cell.length_a   1.000
_cell.length_b   1.000
_cell.length_c   1.000
_cell.angle_alpha   90.00
_cell.angle_beta   90.00
_cell.angle_gamma   90.00
#
_symmetry.space_group_name_H-M   'P 1'
#
loop_
_entity.id
_entity.type
_entity.pdbx_description
1 polymer ?
#
loop_
_entity_poly.entity_id
_entity_poly.type
_entity_poly.pdbx_seq_one_letter_code
_entity_poly.pdbx_strand_id
1 'polypeptide(L)'
;MDIFGHTSTPKIISLDYTGTQFEIYNKISRNYSNTFLFESLTGPEELAETSIMGFDPEFVVKGYYNKVTIQDRNNSIKTISTTEPLNTIKDLVQKTNDQSYRYLGGAVGIINYDAIRLWEKIPKDHSKNMNDKTI
;
A
#
# COMPACT_ATOMS: atom_id res chain seq x y z
N MET A 1 2.82 0.60 -15.36
CA MET A 1 2.45 0.94 -13.97
C MET A 1 1.45 -0.11 -13.52
N ASP A 2 1.37 -0.47 -12.24
CA ASP A 2 0.50 -1.57 -11.79
C ASP A 2 -0.62 -1.01 -10.90
N ILE A 3 -1.89 -1.37 -11.17
CA ILE A 3 -3.11 -0.90 -10.49
C ILE A 3 -3.69 -2.04 -9.64
N PHE A 4 -4.34 -1.72 -8.53
CA PHE A 4 -5.05 -2.71 -7.69
C PHE A 4 -6.56 -2.61 -7.91
N GLY A 5 -7.22 -3.73 -8.22
CA GLY A 5 -8.69 -3.85 -8.34
C GLY A 5 -9.26 -4.13 -9.74
N HIS A 6 -10.56 -4.44 -9.81
CA HIS A 6 -11.24 -5.16 -10.91
C HIS A 6 -11.37 -4.46 -12.29
N THR A 7 -10.87 -3.25 -12.51
CA THR A 7 -11.04 -2.53 -13.79
C THR A 7 -9.71 -2.07 -14.36
N SER A 8 -9.35 -2.57 -15.55
CA SER A 8 -8.13 -2.22 -16.28
C SER A 8 -8.08 -0.76 -16.77
N THR A 9 -9.19 -0.01 -16.66
CA THR A 9 -9.29 1.40 -17.03
C THR A 9 -9.83 2.23 -15.86
N PRO A 10 -9.01 3.09 -15.24
CA PRO A 10 -9.47 3.96 -14.16
C PRO A 10 -10.43 5.04 -14.67
N LYS A 11 -11.46 5.37 -13.89
CA LYS A 11 -12.34 6.50 -14.17
C LYS A 11 -11.76 7.76 -13.54
N ILE A 12 -11.35 8.71 -14.37
CA ILE A 12 -10.80 9.99 -13.90
C ILE A 12 -11.90 11.03 -13.82
N ILE A 13 -12.02 11.68 -12.65
CA ILE A 13 -13.00 12.73 -12.39
C ILE A 13 -12.24 13.90 -11.78
N SER A 14 -12.29 15.07 -12.43
CA SER A 14 -11.80 16.31 -11.84
C SER A 14 -12.77 16.78 -10.77
N LEU A 15 -12.24 17.08 -9.59
CA LEU A 15 -13.01 17.62 -8.47
C LEU A 15 -12.71 19.11 -8.36
N ASP A 16 -13.76 19.92 -8.41
CA ASP A 16 -13.68 21.34 -8.11
C ASP A 16 -13.77 21.51 -6.58
N TYR A 17 -12.61 21.53 -5.92
CA TYR A 17 -12.51 21.61 -4.47
C TYR A 17 -11.51 22.70 -4.06
N THR A 18 -11.89 23.52 -3.07
CA THR A 18 -11.17 24.75 -2.70
C THR A 18 -10.27 24.63 -1.48
N GLY A 19 -10.22 23.47 -0.81
CA GLY A 19 -9.36 23.25 0.36
C GLY A 19 -8.00 22.62 0.03
N THR A 20 -7.10 22.67 1.00
CA THR A 20 -5.73 22.12 0.88
C THR A 20 -5.72 20.59 0.86
N GLN A 21 -4.62 20.01 0.39
CA GLN A 21 -4.39 18.56 0.35
C GLN A 21 -4.54 17.95 1.75
N PHE A 22 -3.98 18.59 2.77
CA PHE A 22 -4.11 18.15 4.16
C PHE A 22 -5.57 18.20 4.67
N GLU A 23 -6.33 19.24 4.33
CA GLU A 23 -7.74 19.34 4.74
C GLU A 23 -8.61 18.25 4.12
N ILE A 24 -8.37 17.91 2.84
CA ILE A 24 -9.03 16.79 2.16
C ILE A 24 -8.69 15.49 2.89
N TYR A 25 -7.41 15.23 3.10
CA TYR A 25 -6.96 14.01 3.74
C TYR A 25 -7.50 13.85 5.16
N ASN A 26 -7.48 14.92 5.97
CA ASN A 26 -7.97 14.91 7.34
C ASN A 26 -9.48 14.59 7.43
N LYS A 27 -10.28 14.99 6.43
CA LYS A 27 -11.69 14.59 6.35
C LYS A 27 -11.85 13.11 6.00
N ILE A 28 -11.00 12.59 5.11
CA ILE A 28 -11.01 11.19 4.68
C ILE A 28 -10.56 10.27 5.83
N SER A 29 -9.41 10.56 6.45
CA SER A 29 -8.79 9.70 7.47
C SER A 29 -9.63 9.52 8.74
N ARG A 30 -10.60 10.41 8.99
CA ARG A 30 -11.57 10.26 10.09
C ARG A 30 -12.62 9.17 9.85
N ASN A 31 -12.87 8.81 8.59
CA ASN A 31 -13.93 7.87 8.21
C ASN A 31 -13.39 6.50 7.77
N TYR A 32 -12.08 6.39 7.53
CA TYR A 32 -11.46 5.18 7.01
C TYR A 32 -10.22 4.80 7.83
N SER A 33 -10.07 3.52 8.15
CA SER A 33 -8.97 3.02 8.98
C SER A 33 -7.67 2.80 8.22
N ASN A 34 -7.76 2.50 6.92
CA ASN A 34 -6.60 2.27 6.07
C ASN A 34 -6.51 3.41 5.05
N THR A 35 -5.67 4.39 5.35
CA THR A 35 -5.46 5.57 4.51
C THR A 35 -3.98 5.91 4.41
N PHE A 36 -3.60 6.58 3.33
CA PHE A 36 -2.27 7.16 3.19
C PHE A 36 -2.34 8.52 2.49
N LEU A 37 -1.32 9.34 2.76
CA LEU A 37 -1.02 10.59 2.08
C LEU A 37 0.48 10.60 1.79
N PHE A 38 0.85 10.69 0.53
CA PHE A 38 2.22 10.94 0.09
C PHE A 38 2.31 12.35 -0.47
N GLU A 39 3.27 13.13 0.03
CA GLU A 39 3.55 14.48 -0.43
C GLU A 39 5.02 14.56 -0.82
N SER A 40 5.30 15.09 -2.01
CA SER A 40 6.68 15.31 -2.47
C SER A 40 7.08 16.76 -2.20
N LEU A 41 7.89 16.99 -1.17
CA LEU A 41 8.42 18.30 -0.81
C LEU A 41 9.89 18.41 -1.21
N THR A 42 10.26 19.48 -1.93
CA THR A 42 11.66 19.79 -2.23
C THR A 42 12.14 20.85 -1.22
N GLY A 43 12.61 20.39 -0.06
CA GLY A 43 13.13 21.28 0.99
C GLY A 43 12.05 21.83 1.95
N PRO A 44 12.47 22.50 3.04
CA PRO A 44 11.59 22.88 4.15
C PRO A 44 10.60 24.02 3.86
N GLU A 45 10.72 24.73 2.73
CA GLU A 45 9.96 25.96 2.44
C GLU A 45 9.02 25.87 1.21
N GLU A 46 8.98 24.75 0.47
CA GLU A 46 8.11 24.62 -0.72
C GLU A 46 6.89 23.74 -0.47
N LEU A 47 5.75 24.11 -1.07
CA LEU A 47 4.54 23.29 -1.12
C LEU A 47 4.78 22.05 -2.00
N ALA A 48 4.12 20.94 -1.68
CA ALA A 48 4.28 19.72 -2.48
C ALA A 48 3.77 19.92 -3.91
N GLU A 49 4.61 19.66 -4.91
CA GLU A 49 4.22 19.75 -6.32
C GLU A 49 3.13 18.72 -6.68
N THR A 50 3.06 17.62 -5.93
CA THR A 50 2.07 16.56 -6.11
C THR A 50 1.82 15.87 -4.78
N SER A 51 0.54 15.69 -4.45
CA SER A 51 0.11 14.83 -3.34
C SER A 51 -0.73 13.67 -3.88
N ILE A 52 -0.51 12.48 -3.34
CA ILE A 52 -1.24 11.25 -3.65
C ILE A 52 -1.91 10.77 -2.38
N MET A 53 -3.21 10.51 -2.43
CA MET A 53 -3.98 9.98 -1.31
C MET A 53 -4.72 8.73 -1.72
N GLY A 54 -4.85 7.79 -0.78
CA GLY A 54 -5.68 6.61 -0.95
C GLY A 54 -6.39 6.24 0.34
N PHE A 55 -7.57 5.66 0.20
CA PHE A 55 -8.43 5.21 1.30
C PHE A 55 -9.31 4.06 0.82
N ASP A 56 -9.91 3.34 1.77
CA ASP A 56 -10.83 2.22 1.52
C ASP A 56 -10.26 1.18 0.52
N PRO A 57 -9.11 0.55 0.81
CA PRO A 57 -8.52 -0.43 -0.11
C PRO A 57 -9.47 -1.61 -0.35
N GLU A 58 -9.37 -2.23 -1.53
CA GLU A 58 -10.13 -3.45 -1.85
C GLU A 58 -9.68 -4.63 -0.98
N PHE A 59 -8.36 -4.75 -0.79
CA PHE A 59 -7.75 -5.75 0.08
C PHE A 59 -6.70 -5.15 1.00
N VAL A 60 -6.64 -5.62 2.24
CA VAL A 60 -5.52 -5.42 3.16
C VAL A 60 -4.70 -6.71 3.19
N VAL A 61 -3.44 -6.63 2.75
CA VAL A 61 -2.57 -7.79 2.59
C VAL A 61 -1.44 -7.74 3.62
N LYS A 62 -1.17 -8.85 4.31
CA LYS A 62 -0.03 -8.98 5.22
C LYS A 62 0.82 -10.18 4.82
N GLY A 63 2.11 -9.93 4.60
CA GLY A 63 3.11 -10.96 4.33
C GLY A 63 3.70 -11.50 5.62
N TYR A 64 3.97 -12.80 5.66
CA TYR A 64 4.71 -13.49 6.72
C TYR A 64 5.73 -14.42 6.04
N TYR A 65 6.74 -14.87 6.79
CA TYR A 65 7.74 -15.80 6.29
C TYR A 65 7.19 -17.07 5.62
N ASN A 66 6.02 -17.53 6.03
CA ASN A 66 5.43 -18.80 5.58
C ASN A 66 3.99 -18.68 5.05
N LYS A 67 3.46 -17.46 4.95
CA LYS A 67 2.10 -17.24 4.47
C LYS A 67 1.84 -15.79 4.07
N VAL A 68 0.76 -15.58 3.35
CA VAL A 68 0.13 -14.27 3.12
C VAL A 68 -1.32 -14.33 3.63
N THR A 69 -1.78 -13.28 4.29
CA THR A 69 -3.20 -13.10 4.62
C THR A 69 -3.78 -11.96 3.82
N ILE A 70 -4.94 -12.17 3.22
CA ILE A 70 -5.67 -11.20 2.41
C ILE A 70 -7.02 -10.99 3.08
N GLN A 71 -7.29 -9.76 3.51
CA GLN A 71 -8.58 -9.37 4.10
C GLN A 71 -9.33 -8.47 3.12
N ASP A 72 -10.59 -8.79 2.82
CA ASP A 72 -11.46 -7.94 2.00
C ASP A 72 -12.24 -6.91 2.84
N ARG A 73 -13.01 -6.04 2.17
CA ARG A 73 -13.85 -5.03 2.82
C ARG A 73 -14.95 -5.60 3.72
N ASN A 74 -15.34 -6.87 3.51
CA ASN A 74 -16.33 -7.57 4.35
C ASN A 74 -15.68 -8.24 5.57
N ASN A 75 -14.38 -8.01 5.81
CA ASN A 75 -13.57 -8.64 6.84
C ASN A 75 -13.42 -10.16 6.66
N SER A 76 -13.65 -10.69 5.47
CA SER A 76 -13.33 -12.08 5.13
C SER A 76 -11.81 -12.21 4.98
N ILE A 77 -11.22 -13.21 5.63
CA ILE A 77 -9.77 -13.43 5.62
C ILE A 77 -9.46 -14.72 4.87
N LYS A 78 -8.69 -14.60 3.80
CA LYS A 78 -8.06 -15.72 3.09
C LYS A 78 -6.60 -15.84 3.52
N THR A 79 -6.14 -17.05 3.83
CA THR A 79 -4.73 -17.34 4.09
C THR A 79 -4.16 -18.23 3.00
N ILE A 80 -2.99 -17.86 2.48
CA ILE A 80 -2.24 -18.61 1.47
C ILE A 80 -0.91 -19.00 2.09
N SER A 81 -0.65 -20.29 2.26
CA SER A 81 0.67 -20.79 2.68
C SER A 81 1.66 -20.62 1.53
N THR A 82 2.80 -19.97 1.79
CA THR A 82 3.82 -19.67 0.77
C THR A 82 5.15 -19.35 1.45
N THR A 83 6.26 -19.75 0.84
CA THR A 83 7.60 -19.28 1.26
C THR A 83 8.04 -18.03 0.48
N GLU A 84 7.25 -17.62 -0.53
CA GLU A 84 7.53 -16.52 -1.45
C GLU A 84 6.43 -15.44 -1.36
N PRO A 85 6.26 -14.79 -0.20
CA PRO A 85 5.11 -13.93 0.06
C PRO A 85 5.04 -12.70 -0.86
N LEU A 86 6.17 -12.15 -1.28
CA LEU A 86 6.20 -10.98 -2.18
C LEU A 86 5.76 -11.33 -3.61
N ASN A 87 6.06 -12.55 -4.07
CA ASN A 87 5.53 -13.04 -5.35
C ASN A 87 4.01 -13.23 -5.26
N THR A 88 3.51 -13.80 -4.16
CA THR A 88 2.07 -13.92 -3.92
C THR A 88 1.36 -12.56 -3.86
N ILE A 89 1.98 -11.54 -3.25
CA ILE A 89 1.45 -10.17 -3.24
C ILE A 89 1.47 -9.56 -4.64
N LYS A 90 2.55 -9.75 -5.40
CA LYS A 90 2.69 -9.27 -6.78
C LYS A 90 1.58 -9.79 -7.68
N ASP A 91 1.18 -11.06 -7.53
CA ASP A 91 0.11 -11.67 -8.32
C ASP A 91 -1.27 -11.04 -8.06
N LEU A 92 -1.45 -10.30 -6.96
CA LEU A 92 -2.66 -9.54 -6.67
C LEU A 92 -2.71 -8.18 -7.35
N VAL A 93 -1.55 -7.67 -7.80
CA VAL A 93 -1.47 -6.36 -8.45
C VAL A 93 -1.65 -6.54 -9.95
N GLN A 94 -2.63 -5.84 -10.52
CA GLN A 94 -2.91 -5.91 -11.95
C GLN A 94 -1.97 -4.99 -12.72
N LYS A 95 -1.58 -5.40 -13.93
CA LYS A 95 -0.79 -4.54 -14.82
C LYS A 95 -1.72 -3.57 -15.54
N THR A 96 -1.32 -2.29 -15.63
CA THR A 96 -1.92 -1.35 -16.59
C THR A 96 -0.92 -0.93 -17.66
N ASN A 97 -1.43 -0.82 -18.88
CA ASN A 97 -0.69 -0.22 -20.00
C ASN A 97 -0.92 1.30 -20.08
N ASP A 98 -1.85 1.84 -19.29
CA ASP A 98 -2.09 3.28 -19.20
C ASP A 98 -0.96 3.94 -18.38
N GLN A 99 -0.25 4.85 -19.03
CA GLN A 99 0.84 5.64 -18.46
C GLN A 99 0.55 7.14 -18.51
N SER A 100 -0.69 7.54 -18.80
CA SER A 100 -1.09 8.95 -18.91
C SER A 100 -1.01 9.70 -17.58
N TYR A 101 -0.96 8.98 -16.46
CA TYR A 101 -0.85 9.55 -15.11
C TYR A 101 0.33 8.93 -14.36
N ARG A 102 0.96 9.73 -13.50
CA ARG A 102 2.10 9.31 -12.66
C ARG A 102 1.70 8.25 -11.63
N TYR A 103 0.42 8.18 -11.23
CA TYR A 103 -0.12 7.17 -10.30
C TYR A 103 -1.59 6.88 -10.60
N LEU A 104 -1.93 5.60 -10.73
CA LEU A 104 -3.28 5.11 -11.06
C LEU A 104 -3.80 4.08 -10.03
N GLY A 105 -3.22 4.07 -8.83
CA GLY A 105 -3.47 3.03 -7.83
C GLY A 105 -2.39 1.95 -7.85
N GLY A 106 -2.59 0.92 -7.04
CA GLY A 106 -1.62 -0.16 -6.84
C GLY A 106 -1.53 -0.60 -5.38
N ALA A 107 -0.60 -1.49 -5.07
CA ALA A 107 -0.29 -1.84 -3.68
C ALA A 107 0.50 -0.71 -3.02
N VAL A 108 0.05 -0.30 -1.83
CA VAL A 108 0.72 0.70 -1.00
C VAL A 108 0.82 0.16 0.42
N GLY A 109 1.97 0.31 1.05
CA GLY A 109 2.21 -0.20 2.39
C GLY A 109 3.64 -0.04 2.83
N ILE A 110 4.02 -0.82 3.83
CA ILE A 110 5.33 -0.82 4.46
C ILE A 110 5.94 -2.20 4.23
N ILE A 111 7.24 -2.24 3.94
CA ILE A 111 8.04 -3.47 3.97
C ILE A 111 9.00 -3.33 5.15
N ASN A 112 8.95 -4.28 6.08
CA ASN A 112 9.76 -4.25 7.28
C ASN A 112 11.23 -4.54 6.94
N TYR A 113 12.16 -3.99 7.73
CA TYR A 113 13.60 -4.27 7.56
C TYR A 113 13.89 -5.77 7.56
N ASP A 114 13.24 -6.53 8.44
CA ASP A 114 13.39 -7.99 8.55
C ASP A 114 12.88 -8.78 7.33
N ALA A 115 12.19 -8.15 6.38
CA ALA A 115 11.85 -8.76 5.09
C ALA A 115 13.09 -9.15 4.30
N ILE A 116 14.25 -8.50 4.51
CA ILE A 116 15.52 -8.87 3.87
C ILE A 116 15.87 -10.36 4.08
N ARG A 117 15.42 -10.94 5.19
CA ARG A 117 15.66 -12.34 5.57
C ARG A 117 14.92 -13.35 4.68
N LEU A 118 14.04 -12.90 3.80
CA LEU A 118 13.42 -13.73 2.77
C LEU A 118 14.42 -14.07 1.65
N TRP A 119 15.37 -13.19 1.40
CA TRP A 119 16.36 -13.37 0.33
C TRP A 119 17.74 -13.74 0.88
N GLU A 120 18.10 -13.20 2.05
CA GLU A 120 19.44 -13.36 2.61
C GLU A 120 19.46 -14.09 3.95
N LYS A 121 20.49 -14.93 4.14
CA LYS A 121 20.71 -15.63 5.41
C LYS A 121 21.41 -14.72 6.41
N ILE A 122 20.62 -13.94 7.15
CA ILE A 122 21.14 -13.04 8.21
C ILE A 122 21.06 -13.75 9.58
N PRO A 123 22.11 -13.70 10.43
CA PRO A 123 22.06 -14.18 11.81
C PRO A 123 20.95 -13.52 12.65
N LYS A 124 20.49 -14.20 13.71
CA LYS A 124 19.45 -13.72 14.63
C LYS A 124 20.05 -13.39 15.99
N ASP A 125 20.90 -12.38 16.03
CA ASP A 125 21.64 -12.02 17.25
C ASP A 125 20.97 -10.93 18.11
N HIS A 126 19.82 -10.39 17.68
CA HIS A 126 19.05 -9.44 18.50
C HIS A 126 17.94 -10.14 19.30
N SER A 127 17.79 -9.75 20.57
CA SER A 127 16.75 -10.25 21.45
C SER A 127 15.37 -9.88 20.89
N LYS A 128 14.52 -10.90 20.70
CA LYS A 128 13.12 -10.73 20.31
C LYS A 128 12.40 -9.85 21.33
N ASN A 129 12.13 -8.59 20.98
CA ASN A 129 10.88 -7.99 21.41
C ASN A 129 9.80 -8.45 20.42
N MET A 130 9.01 -9.42 20.90
CA MET A 130 7.92 -10.09 20.20
C MET A 130 6.91 -9.08 19.63
N ASN A 131 6.77 -9.04 18.29
CA ASN A 131 5.47 -9.07 17.57
C ASN A 131 5.59 -9.04 16.03
N ASP A 132 6.76 -8.82 15.43
CA ASP A 132 6.90 -8.84 13.97
C ASP A 132 7.07 -10.25 13.41
N LYS A 133 5.95 -10.94 13.19
CA LYS A 133 5.90 -12.06 12.22
C LYS A 133 5.67 -11.54 10.79
N THR A 134 5.30 -10.27 10.66
CA THR A 134 4.97 -9.62 9.42
C THR A 134 6.24 -9.11 8.76
N ILE A 135 6.37 -9.34 7.46
CA ILE A 135 7.44 -8.82 6.60
C ILE A 135 6.92 -7.65 5.77
#